data_AF-A0A388RFE7-F1
#
_entry.id   AF-A0A388RFE7-F1
#
_cell.length_a   1.000
_cell.length_b   1.000
_cell.length_c   1.000
_cell.angle_alpha   90.00
_cell.angle_beta   90.00
_cell.angle_gamma   90.00
#
_symmetry.space_group_name_H-M   'P 1'
#
loop_
_entity.id
_entity.type
_entity.pdbx_description
1 polymer ?
#
loop_
_entity_poly.entity_id
_entity_poly.type
_entity_poly.pdbx_seq_one_letter_code
_entity_poly.pdbx_strand_id
1 'polypeptide(L)'
;MENDWRVEQYRDMDVYVLVSPQGESTIGRWGYEVRVAQEGADPADAGDIEALASGAQQFATRHAAEVAAFGAGYALVDRMLGPPPE
;
A
#
# COMPACT_ATOMS: atom_id res chain seq x y z
N MET A 1 -10.32 5.93 15.81
CA MET A 1 -9.44 4.86 15.30
C MET A 1 -8.50 5.52 14.32
N GLU A 2 -7.28 5.79 14.74
CA GLU A 2 -6.22 6.35 13.89
C GLU A 2 -5.91 5.33 12.79
N ASN A 3 -6.20 5.69 11.53
CA ASN A 3 -5.71 4.93 10.39
C ASN A 3 -4.21 5.19 10.31
N ASP A 4 -3.40 4.26 10.83
CA ASP A 4 -1.93 4.31 10.91
C ASP A 4 -1.34 4.08 9.51
N TRP A 5 -1.59 5.01 8.59
CA TRP A 5 -1.00 5.03 7.26
C TRP A 5 0.52 5.13 7.41
N ARG A 6 1.23 4.11 6.97
CA ARG A 6 2.68 4.07 6.90
C ARG A 6 3.10 4.60 5.54
N VAL A 7 3.88 5.67 5.52
CA VAL A 7 4.38 6.25 4.28
C VAL A 7 5.84 5.94 4.16
N GLU A 8 6.24 5.47 2.99
CA GLU A 8 7.65 5.31 2.65
C GLU A 8 7.91 5.83 1.24
N GLN A 9 8.98 6.59 1.09
CA GLN A 9 9.41 7.09 -0.20
C GLN A 9 10.22 6.03 -0.95
N TYR A 10 9.83 5.73 -2.18
CA TYR A 10 10.51 4.79 -3.07
C TYR A 10 10.55 5.36 -4.50
N ARG A 11 11.76 5.59 -5.02
CA ARG A 11 12.02 6.14 -6.36
C ARG A 11 11.22 7.41 -6.68
N ASP A 12 11.33 8.44 -5.85
CA ASP A 12 10.62 9.73 -6.03
C ASP A 12 9.07 9.59 -6.00
N MET A 13 8.56 8.48 -5.44
CA MET A 13 7.14 8.27 -5.20
C MET A 13 6.89 7.96 -3.72
N ASP A 14 5.75 8.42 -3.22
CA ASP A 14 5.30 8.14 -1.86
C ASP A 14 4.38 6.91 -1.85
N VAL A 15 4.80 5.86 -1.15
CA VAL A 15 4.06 4.61 -0.98
C VAL A 15 3.36 4.63 0.38
N TYR A 16 2.05 4.84 0.36
CA TYR A 16 1.18 4.86 1.52
C TYR A 16 0.60 3.45 1.73
N VAL A 17 0.91 2.83 2.86
CA VAL A 17 0.42 1.51 3.26
C VAL A 17 -0.47 1.64 4.49
N LEU A 18 -1.70 1.15 4.38
CA LEU A 18 -2.62 0.98 5.50
C LEU A 18 -2.89 -0.49 5.72
N VAL A 19 -2.69 -0.97 6.94
CA VAL A 19 -3.02 -2.34 7.32
C VAL A 19 -4.16 -2.30 8.31
N SER A 20 -5.25 -2.96 7.96
CA SER A 20 -6.48 -2.95 8.74
C SER A 20 -7.04 -4.36 8.92
N PRO A 21 -7.58 -4.67 10.12
CA PRO A 21 -8.23 -5.95 10.35
C PRO A 21 -9.50 -6.06 9.49
N GLN A 22 -9.69 -7.19 8.83
CA GLN A 22 -10.84 -7.47 7.98
C GLN A 22 -11.90 -8.23 8.80
N GLY A 23 -12.92 -7.47 9.25
CA GLY A 23 -14.08 -7.95 10.00
C GLY A 23 -13.99 -7.71 11.52
N GLU A 24 -15.12 -7.30 12.11
CA GLU A 24 -15.26 -6.94 13.54
C GLU A 24 -14.96 -8.07 14.55
N SER A 25 -14.80 -9.32 14.11
CA SER A 25 -14.60 -10.48 15.00
C SER A 25 -13.58 -11.50 14.52
N THR A 26 -12.80 -11.21 13.47
CA THR A 26 -11.86 -12.19 12.93
C THR A 26 -10.44 -11.96 13.41
N ILE A 27 -10.10 -12.64 14.50
CA ILE A 27 -8.72 -12.84 14.93
C ILE A 27 -7.98 -13.53 13.76
N GLY A 28 -7.02 -12.83 13.16
CA GLY A 28 -6.17 -13.38 12.11
C GLY A 28 -6.66 -13.19 10.67
N ARG A 29 -7.46 -12.15 10.40
CA ARG A 29 -7.68 -11.65 9.03
C ARG A 29 -7.28 -10.19 8.94
N TRP A 30 -6.16 -9.95 8.30
CA TRP A 30 -5.65 -8.62 8.02
C TRP A 30 -5.69 -8.39 6.52
N GLY A 31 -6.19 -7.24 6.12
CA GLY A 31 -6.08 -6.74 4.77
C GLY A 31 -5.13 -5.56 4.73
N TYR A 32 -4.78 -5.14 3.53
CA TYR A 32 -4.00 -3.94 3.35
C TYR A 32 -4.57 -3.09 2.22
N GLU A 33 -4.28 -1.81 2.27
CA GLU A 33 -4.49 -0.86 1.20
C GLU A 33 -3.17 -0.14 0.95
N VAL A 34 -2.75 -0.11 -0.30
CA VAL A 34 -1.58 0.62 -0.77
C VAL A 34 -2.09 1.73 -1.66
N ARG A 35 -1.51 2.92 -1.51
CA ARG A 35 -1.69 4.01 -2.45
C ARG A 35 -0.31 4.52 -2.81
N VAL A 36 -0.06 4.72 -4.08
CA VAL A 36 1.18 5.30 -4.55
C VAL A 36 0.83 6.62 -5.24
N ALA A 37 1.51 7.68 -4.84
CA ALA A 37 1.39 8.99 -5.45
C ALA A 37 2.79 9.51 -5.79
N GLN A 38 2.87 10.39 -6.79
CA GLN A 38 4.11 11.12 -7.07
C GLN A 38 4.48 12.01 -5.87
N GLU A 39 5.77 12.18 -5.60
CA GLU A 39 6.25 13.08 -4.54
C GLU A 39 5.63 14.47 -4.70
N GLY A 40 4.91 14.93 -3.67
CA GLY A 40 4.27 16.25 -3.67
C GLY A 40 2.93 16.33 -4.43
N ALA A 41 2.41 15.22 -4.98
CA ALA A 41 1.06 15.15 -5.50
C ALA A 41 0.04 15.05 -4.37
N ASP A 42 -1.08 15.77 -4.49
CA ASP A 42 -2.17 15.68 -3.52
C ASP A 42 -2.79 14.27 -3.56
N PRO A 43 -2.82 13.51 -2.44
CA PRO A 43 -3.45 12.18 -2.39
C PRO A 43 -4.99 12.22 -2.51
N ALA A 44 -5.57 13.41 -2.75
CA ALA A 44 -6.97 13.62 -3.09
C ALA A 44 -7.19 13.80 -4.60
N ASP A 45 -6.13 14.03 -5.38
CA ASP A 45 -6.20 14.22 -6.82
C ASP A 45 -6.10 12.86 -7.52
N ALA A 46 -7.26 12.27 -7.81
CA ALA A 46 -7.40 10.89 -8.28
C ALA A 46 -6.79 10.59 -9.67
N GLY A 47 -6.09 11.55 -10.29
CA GLY A 47 -5.52 11.41 -11.63
C GLY A 47 -4.27 10.53 -11.72
N ASP A 48 -3.41 10.59 -10.70
CA ASP A 48 -2.09 9.93 -10.67
C ASP A 48 -1.87 9.05 -9.43
N ILE A 49 -2.96 8.69 -8.75
CA ILE A 49 -2.90 7.87 -7.54
C ILE A 49 -3.26 6.45 -7.90
N GLU A 50 -2.25 5.59 -7.93
CA GLU A 50 -2.46 4.16 -8.09
C GLU A 50 -2.77 3.55 -6.72
N ALA A 51 -3.99 3.07 -6.55
CA ALA A 51 -4.44 2.41 -5.32
C ALA A 51 -4.56 0.89 -5.54
N LEU A 52 -3.94 0.12 -4.65
CA LEU A 52 -3.98 -1.34 -4.65
C LEU A 52 -4.43 -1.84 -3.27
N ALA A 53 -5.60 -2.47 -3.21
CA ALA A 53 -6.06 -3.15 -2.01
C ALA A 53 -5.77 -4.66 -2.07
N SER A 54 -5.60 -5.30 -0.92
CA SER A 54 -5.42 -6.76 -0.82
C SER A 54 -6.64 -7.54 -1.32
N GLY A 55 -7.82 -6.91 -1.38
CA GLY A 55 -9.05 -7.50 -1.88
C GLY A 55 -9.44 -8.75 -1.09
N ALA A 56 -9.47 -9.91 -1.76
CA ALA A 56 -9.77 -11.20 -1.14
C ALA A 56 -8.58 -11.82 -0.38
N GLN A 57 -7.37 -11.29 -0.58
CA GLN A 57 -6.17 -11.78 0.09
C GLN A 57 -6.15 -11.31 1.54
N GLN A 58 -6.11 -12.30 2.44
CA GLN A 58 -6.22 -12.12 3.87
C GLN A 58 -4.98 -12.71 4.53
N PHE A 59 -4.40 -11.96 5.46
CA PHE A 59 -3.19 -12.36 6.17
C PHE A 59 -3.51 -12.75 7.61
N ALA A 60 -2.79 -13.76 8.11
CA ALA A 60 -2.93 -14.23 9.48
C ALA A 60 -2.44 -13.21 10.52
N THR A 61 -1.54 -12.29 10.16
CA THR A 61 -0.97 -11.29 11.07
C THR A 61 -0.88 -9.91 10.40
N ARG A 62 -0.92 -8.85 11.22
CA ARG A 62 -0.72 -7.47 10.77
C ARG A 62 0.61 -7.31 10.02
N HIS A 63 1.68 -7.88 10.58
CA HIS A 63 3.02 -7.76 10.00
C HIS A 63 3.12 -8.46 8.63
N ALA A 64 2.47 -9.61 8.43
CA ALA A 64 2.45 -10.26 7.13
C ALA A 64 1.70 -9.42 6.08
N ALA A 65 0.57 -8.79 6.47
CA ALA A 65 -0.14 -7.86 5.60
C ALA A 65 0.71 -6.62 5.27
N GLU A 66 1.44 -6.08 6.25
CA GLU A 66 2.34 -4.93 6.07
C GLU A 66 3.46 -5.22 5.08
N VAL A 67 4.18 -6.34 5.26
CA VAL A 67 5.26 -6.74 4.34
C VAL A 67 4.73 -6.97 2.92
N ALA A 68 3.56 -7.60 2.78
CA ALA A 68 2.94 -7.81 1.48
C ALA A 68 2.47 -6.49 0.84
N ALA A 69 1.95 -5.55 1.64
CA ALA A 69 1.51 -4.25 1.18
C ALA A 69 2.69 -3.42 0.64
N PHE A 70 3.79 -3.34 1.40
CA PHE A 70 5.00 -2.66 0.94
C PHE A 70 5.55 -3.30 -0.34
N GLY A 71 5.66 -4.63 -0.37
CA GLY A 71 6.10 -5.35 -1.57
C GLY A 71 5.23 -5.06 -2.80
N ALA A 72 3.91 -5.00 -2.62
CA ALA A 72 2.99 -4.67 -3.69
C ALA A 72 3.09 -3.19 -4.12
N GLY A 73 3.34 -2.27 -3.17
CA GLY A 73 3.59 -0.85 -3.44
C GLY A 73 4.84 -0.62 -4.26
N TYR A 74 5.97 -1.26 -3.91
CA TYR A 74 7.19 -1.15 -4.70
C TYR A 74 7.03 -1.74 -6.10
N ALA A 75 6.35 -2.88 -6.24
CA ALA A 75 6.07 -3.47 -7.54
C ALA A 75 5.20 -2.56 -8.41
N LEU A 76 4.29 -1.81 -7.80
CA LEU A 76 3.43 -0.84 -8.46
C LEU A 76 4.22 0.40 -8.90
N VAL A 77 5.12 0.92 -8.05
CA VAL A 77 6.08 1.97 -8.42
C VAL A 77 6.98 1.52 -9.57
N ASP A 78 7.56 0.32 -9.50
CA ASP A 78 8.43 -0.22 -10.55
C ASP A 78 7.68 -0.38 -11.89
N ARG A 79 6.39 -0.76 -11.83
CA ARG A 79 5.54 -0.82 -13.03
C ARG A 79 5.27 0.58 -13.63
N MET A 80 5.11 1.60 -12.79
CA MET A 80 4.85 2.97 -13.25
C MET A 80 6.10 3.64 -13.82
N LEU A 81 7.23 3.56 -13.12
CA LEU A 81 8.49 4.18 -13.54
C LEU A 81 9.22 3.35 -14.60
N GLY A 82 8.84 2.08 -14.77
CA GLY A 82 9.58 1.10 -15.54
C GLY A 82 10.72 0.48 -14.74
N PRO A 83 11.27 -0.66 -15.23
CA PRO A 83 12.42 -1.29 -14.60
C PRO A 83 13.60 -0.31 -14.59
N PRO A 84 14.42 -0.30 -13.52
CA PRO A 84 15.55 0.62 -13.43
C PRO A 84 16.52 0.30 -14.58
N PRO A 85 17.16 1.31 -15.20
CA PRO A 85 18.20 1.06 -16.18
C PRO A 85 19.36 0.28 -15.52
N GLU A 86 19.83 -0.77 -16.19
CA GLU A 86 20.97 -1.60 -15.78
C GLU A 86 22.29 -0.81 -15.67
#